data_AF-A0A9W8ATK2-F1
#
_entry.id   AF-A0A9W8ATK2-F1
#
_cell.length_a   1.000
_cell.length_b   1.000
_cell.length_c   1.000
_cell.angle_alpha   90.00
_cell.angle_beta   90.00
_cell.angle_gamma   90.00
#
_symmetry.space_group_name_H-M   'P 1'
#
loop_
_entity.id
_entity.type
_entity.pdbx_description
1 polymer ?
#
loop_
_entity_poly.entity_id
_entity_poly.type
_entity_poly.pdbx_seq_one_letter_code
_entity_poly.pdbx_strand_id
1 'polypeptide(L)'
;MSSPESLGSGVPGTYIHRTRRYTNDVLDDEHKLVVVMVGLPARGKSYIVKKLKRYLNWLGFSTRIFNVGNRRRTVARRLSQQTPTSHTSKFFDPDNKEARAIRDQLAMDSLDELITWLQRDGGHVAIHDATNSNRARRAMILERCQREPHISVLFVESICEDQQVLRHNIRMKLMSPDYMHVDPATARKDFLARLRNYERAYQTIGTWEEKRDVQYCKIINVGKKVIANNIQGYLAGQCVFYLMNMNLARRQIWITRHGESDDNLSGRIGGDAPLSDAGRIYAEALTNFISEQRAKFEVSLQTTGNSPLLVGSESTTPKDNASTSPSLAEVNATLLAQRTSPTADELTANGHKEHNKPTEPPWLSRSSSPPTPPFPPVQPAVQGNTPHRGVSVPNGRVMDQPTDPASSSHLAPSCLVLPNVSRSSSLLNRGSPVPKFIVWTSMLKRTMETVEGFDPVLYDIKHIRALNEIYAGSCEGMTYKEIQEHFPQEFAARQANKLYYRYPGMGGESYADVIQRLHPLIVELERTTHSALIVTHNAMTRTLLAYMLDIPTTEMTRMEVPLHTVYCLEPKPFGNECRKYQFSFETGQFHLVD
;
A
#
# COMPACT_ATOMS: atom_id res chain seq x y z
N MET A 1 7.01 -60.74 -21.82
CA MET A 1 7.83 -59.81 -21.01
C MET A 1 6.99 -58.59 -20.72
N SER A 2 7.11 -58.04 -19.50
CA SER A 2 6.29 -57.01 -18.81
C SER A 2 5.05 -57.53 -18.06
N SER A 3 5.21 -57.64 -16.74
CA SER A 3 4.23 -58.03 -15.72
C SER A 3 3.17 -56.94 -15.47
N PRO A 4 1.95 -57.28 -15.02
CA PRO A 4 0.91 -56.30 -14.68
C PRO A 4 1.06 -55.78 -13.24
N GLU A 5 0.90 -54.48 -13.05
CA GLU A 5 0.92 -53.79 -11.76
C GLU A 5 -0.32 -54.12 -10.91
N SER A 6 -0.08 -54.36 -9.63
CA SER A 6 -1.08 -54.57 -8.59
C SER A 6 -1.81 -53.27 -8.23
N LEU A 7 -3.14 -53.27 -8.40
CA LEU A 7 -4.04 -52.26 -7.84
C LEU A 7 -4.06 -52.33 -6.31
N GLY A 8 -3.33 -51.43 -5.66
CA GLY A 8 -3.45 -51.15 -4.22
C GLY A 8 -4.65 -50.24 -3.95
N SER A 9 -5.54 -50.71 -3.09
CA SER A 9 -6.78 -50.08 -2.63
C SER A 9 -6.58 -48.68 -2.03
N GLY A 10 -7.02 -47.64 -2.75
CA GLY A 10 -7.17 -46.29 -2.21
C GLY A 10 -8.58 -46.07 -1.67
N VAL A 11 -8.69 -45.58 -0.43
CA VAL A 11 -9.94 -45.15 0.20
C VAL A 11 -10.55 -44.00 -0.61
N PRO A 12 -11.85 -44.06 -1.01
CA PRO A 12 -12.49 -42.96 -1.73
C PRO A 12 -12.44 -41.68 -0.88
N GLY A 13 -11.76 -40.64 -1.38
CA GLY A 13 -11.64 -39.33 -0.70
C GLY A 13 -10.22 -38.87 -0.37
N THR A 14 -9.18 -39.67 -0.66
CA THR A 14 -7.79 -39.20 -0.52
C THR A 14 -7.34 -38.44 -1.78
N TYR A 15 -7.50 -37.12 -1.75
CA TYR A 15 -6.82 -36.24 -2.70
C TYR A 15 -5.35 -36.13 -2.29
N ILE A 16 -4.46 -36.80 -3.02
CA ILE A 16 -3.04 -36.48 -2.95
C ILE A 16 -2.89 -35.10 -3.58
N HIS A 17 -2.82 -34.06 -2.74
CA HIS A 17 -2.44 -32.72 -3.16
C HIS A 17 -0.95 -32.77 -3.53
N ARG A 18 -0.63 -33.23 -4.75
CA ARG A 18 0.64 -32.85 -5.36
C ARG A 18 0.52 -31.35 -5.63
N THR A 19 1.08 -30.55 -4.74
CA THR A 19 1.30 -29.13 -4.98
C THR A 19 2.15 -29.03 -6.25
N ARG A 20 1.49 -28.85 -7.40
CA ARG A 20 2.16 -28.33 -8.59
C ARG A 20 2.85 -27.06 -8.11
N ARG A 21 4.17 -27.01 -8.27
CA ARG A 21 4.94 -25.81 -7.97
C ARG A 21 4.22 -24.65 -8.64
N TYR A 22 3.80 -23.65 -7.86
CA TYR A 22 3.59 -22.30 -8.40
C TYR A 22 4.97 -21.71 -8.68
N THR A 23 5.75 -22.35 -9.56
CA THR A 23 6.72 -21.60 -10.35
C THR A 23 5.90 -20.74 -11.32
N ASN A 24 6.46 -19.63 -11.77
CA ASN A 24 5.81 -18.67 -12.66
C ASN A 24 5.28 -19.26 -14.01
N ASP A 25 5.32 -20.57 -14.20
CA ASP A 25 4.93 -21.28 -15.42
C ASP A 25 3.42 -21.57 -15.54
N VAL A 26 2.58 -21.15 -14.58
CA VAL A 26 1.11 -21.42 -14.59
C VAL A 26 0.25 -20.14 -14.69
N LEU A 27 0.86 -18.96 -14.71
CA LEU A 27 0.19 -17.81 -15.28
C LEU A 27 0.49 -17.89 -16.78
N ASP A 28 -0.53 -18.04 -17.63
CA ASP A 28 -0.37 -17.89 -19.07
C ASP A 28 0.36 -16.56 -19.33
N ASP A 29 1.67 -16.61 -19.55
CA ASP A 29 2.47 -15.44 -19.90
C ASP A 29 1.95 -14.83 -21.23
N GLU A 30 1.13 -15.59 -21.96
CA GLU A 30 0.39 -15.15 -23.12
C GLU A 30 -0.74 -14.15 -22.79
N HIS A 31 -1.51 -14.33 -21.72
CA HIS A 31 -2.73 -13.53 -21.51
C HIS A 31 -2.46 -12.15 -20.91
N LYS A 32 -2.68 -11.11 -21.73
CA LYS A 32 -2.51 -9.70 -21.35
C LYS A 32 -3.86 -9.02 -21.14
N LEU A 33 -3.87 -7.96 -20.32
CA LEU A 33 -5.08 -7.20 -20.00
C LEU A 33 -4.91 -5.70 -20.29
N VAL A 34 -5.88 -5.11 -20.99
CA VAL A 34 -6.05 -3.67 -21.10
C VAL A 34 -7.18 -3.23 -20.18
N VAL A 35 -6.85 -2.44 -19.16
CA VAL A 35 -7.83 -1.80 -18.28
C VAL A 35 -8.16 -0.41 -18.83
N VAL A 36 -9.40 -0.21 -19.27
CA VAL A 36 -9.85 1.05 -19.88
C VAL A 36 -10.67 1.85 -18.88
N MET A 37 -10.13 2.98 -18.43
CA MET A 37 -10.83 3.83 -17.48
C MET A 37 -11.97 4.60 -18.15
N VAL A 38 -13.13 4.67 -17.50
CA VAL A 38 -14.31 5.41 -17.95
C VAL A 38 -14.80 6.33 -16.83
N GLY A 39 -15.28 7.51 -17.19
CA GLY A 39 -16.00 8.41 -16.29
C GLY A 39 -15.58 9.87 -16.41
N LEU A 40 -16.34 10.74 -15.75
CA LEU A 40 -16.15 12.18 -15.79
C LEU A 40 -14.84 12.63 -15.09
N PRO A 41 -14.30 13.82 -15.43
CA PRO A 41 -13.24 14.45 -14.66
C PRO A 41 -13.59 14.55 -13.16
N ALA A 42 -12.57 14.54 -12.29
CA ALA A 42 -12.71 14.63 -10.84
C ALA A 42 -13.52 13.50 -10.15
N ARG A 43 -13.80 12.38 -10.83
CA ARG A 43 -14.46 11.20 -10.24
C ARG A 43 -13.49 10.11 -9.74
N GLY A 44 -12.27 10.45 -9.33
CA GLY A 44 -11.36 9.48 -8.70
C GLY A 44 -10.59 8.50 -9.61
N LYS A 45 -10.72 8.58 -10.95
CA LYS A 45 -9.97 7.69 -11.87
C LYS A 45 -8.46 7.63 -11.59
N SER A 46 -7.82 8.80 -11.46
CA SER A 46 -6.37 8.90 -11.21
C SER A 46 -5.94 8.23 -9.89
N TYR A 47 -6.83 8.14 -8.91
CA TYR A 47 -6.59 7.43 -7.66
C TYR A 47 -6.68 5.91 -7.87
N ILE A 48 -7.77 5.47 -8.51
CA ILE A 48 -8.01 4.05 -8.85
C ILE A 48 -6.84 3.47 -9.64
N VAL A 49 -6.40 4.13 -10.71
CA VAL A 49 -5.31 3.61 -11.58
C VAL A 49 -4.00 3.46 -10.85
N LYS A 50 -3.67 4.37 -9.92
CA LYS A 50 -2.43 4.32 -9.14
C LYS A 50 -2.45 3.17 -8.15
N LYS A 51 -3.55 3.02 -7.41
CA LYS A 51 -3.71 1.90 -6.47
C LYS A 51 -3.73 0.55 -7.19
N LEU A 52 -4.46 0.45 -8.29
CA LEU A 52 -4.52 -0.78 -9.08
C LEU A 52 -3.15 -1.14 -9.67
N LYS A 53 -2.41 -0.17 -10.24
CA LYS A 53 -1.02 -0.37 -10.69
C LYS A 53 -0.14 -0.92 -9.57
N ARG A 54 -0.19 -0.31 -8.38
CA ARG A 54 0.62 -0.71 -7.23
C ARG A 54 0.31 -2.13 -6.79
N TYR A 55 -0.97 -2.47 -6.67
CA TYR A 55 -1.43 -3.81 -6.33
C TYR A 55 -0.99 -4.87 -7.34
N LEU A 56 -1.18 -4.63 -8.64
CA LEU A 56 -0.83 -5.60 -9.68
C LEU A 56 0.68 -5.81 -9.80
N ASN A 57 1.49 -4.74 -9.73
CA ASN A 57 2.94 -4.88 -9.71
C ASN A 57 3.43 -5.64 -8.47
N TRP A 58 2.79 -5.41 -7.31
CA TRP A 58 3.12 -6.13 -6.09
C TRP A 58 2.80 -7.63 -6.17
N LEU A 59 1.73 -8.00 -6.90
CA LEU A 59 1.44 -9.40 -7.24
C LEU A 59 2.42 -10.02 -8.26
N GLY A 60 3.35 -9.23 -8.81
CA GLY A 60 4.31 -9.68 -9.82
C GLY A 60 3.88 -9.42 -11.26
N PHE A 61 2.72 -8.80 -11.50
CA PHE A 61 2.26 -8.46 -12.85
C PHE A 61 2.78 -7.10 -13.29
N SER A 62 3.72 -7.08 -14.24
CA SER A 62 4.25 -5.85 -14.83
C SER A 62 3.10 -4.98 -15.36
N THR A 63 2.86 -3.84 -14.69
CA THR A 63 1.69 -2.99 -14.93
C THR A 63 2.08 -1.54 -15.14
N ARG A 64 1.59 -0.93 -16.24
CA ARG A 64 1.89 0.46 -16.62
C ARG A 64 0.64 1.29 -16.92
N ILE A 65 0.71 2.58 -16.57
CA ILE A 65 -0.36 3.56 -16.82
C ILE A 65 -0.02 4.37 -18.08
N PHE A 66 -0.96 4.45 -19.01
CA PHE A 66 -0.91 5.26 -20.23
C PHE A 66 -1.94 6.38 -20.12
N ASN A 67 -1.47 7.57 -19.72
CA ASN A 67 -2.34 8.72 -19.44
C ASN A 67 -2.47 9.63 -20.69
N VAL A 68 -3.64 9.60 -21.32
CA VAL A 68 -3.92 10.38 -22.53
C VAL A 68 -3.82 11.90 -22.29
N GLY A 69 -4.13 12.35 -21.06
CA GLY A 69 -3.97 13.75 -20.67
C GLY A 69 -2.51 14.22 -20.65
N ASN A 70 -1.58 13.39 -20.17
CA ASN A 70 -0.14 13.63 -20.25
C ASN A 70 0.31 13.69 -21.70
N ARG A 71 -0.11 12.71 -22.52
CA ARG A 71 0.23 12.66 -23.94
C ARG A 71 -0.23 13.91 -24.68
N ARG A 72 -1.47 14.35 -24.48
CA ARG A 72 -2.01 15.61 -25.01
C ARG A 72 -1.11 16.80 -24.66
N ARG A 73 -0.67 16.91 -23.39
CA ARG A 73 0.23 18.00 -22.96
C ARG A 73 1.59 17.93 -23.65
N THR A 74 2.17 16.74 -23.78
CA THR A 74 3.46 16.56 -24.44
C THR A 74 3.40 16.93 -25.92
N VAL A 75 2.37 16.44 -26.63
CA VAL A 75 2.15 16.77 -28.05
C VAL A 75 1.87 18.26 -28.22
N ALA A 76 1.01 18.84 -27.40
CA ALA A 76 0.73 20.27 -27.44
C ALA A 76 1.98 21.11 -27.19
N ARG A 77 2.84 20.75 -26.22
CA ARG A 77 4.12 21.45 -25.97
C ARG A 77 5.08 21.40 -27.17
N ARG A 78 5.14 20.26 -27.86
CA ARG A 78 5.98 20.10 -29.07
C ARG A 78 5.46 20.97 -30.22
N LEU A 79 4.14 21.01 -30.40
CA LEU A 79 3.49 21.84 -31.44
C LEU A 79 3.48 23.33 -31.07
N SER A 80 3.39 23.67 -29.79
CA SER A 80 3.30 25.05 -29.30
C SER A 80 4.61 25.81 -29.27
N GLN A 81 5.72 25.20 -29.70
CA GLN A 81 6.88 25.97 -30.18
C GLN A 81 6.52 26.80 -31.43
N GLN A 82 5.34 26.57 -32.05
CA GLN A 82 4.83 27.34 -33.20
C GLN A 82 3.47 28.06 -32.93
N THR A 83 2.70 27.74 -31.87
CA THR A 83 1.48 28.50 -31.50
C THR A 83 0.96 28.13 -30.08
N PRO A 84 0.58 29.08 -29.20
CA PRO A 84 0.09 28.75 -27.86
C PRO A 84 -1.35 28.21 -27.90
N THR A 85 -1.52 26.90 -28.07
CA THR A 85 -2.84 26.27 -27.94
C THR A 85 -3.27 26.25 -26.47
N SER A 86 -4.10 27.22 -26.07
CA SER A 86 -4.69 27.27 -24.74
C SER A 86 -5.69 26.11 -24.56
N HIS A 87 -5.41 25.21 -23.61
CA HIS A 87 -6.23 24.05 -23.25
C HIS A 87 -7.54 24.43 -22.51
N THR A 88 -8.23 25.45 -22.99
CA THR A 88 -9.50 25.93 -22.41
C THR A 88 -10.62 24.90 -22.55
N SER A 89 -11.69 25.08 -21.78
CA SER A 89 -12.96 24.36 -21.88
C SER A 89 -13.52 24.24 -23.30
N LYS A 90 -13.23 25.20 -24.22
CA LYS A 90 -13.60 25.15 -25.65
C LYS A 90 -12.98 23.96 -26.37
N PHE A 91 -11.76 23.56 -26.01
CA PHE A 91 -11.11 22.37 -26.54
C PHE A 91 -11.83 21.08 -26.12
N PHE A 92 -12.72 21.12 -25.11
CA PHE A 92 -13.48 19.96 -24.64
C PHE A 92 -14.96 20.01 -25.00
N ASP A 93 -15.37 21.02 -25.77
CA ASP A 93 -16.74 21.13 -26.27
C ASP A 93 -17.09 19.87 -27.10
N PRO A 94 -18.22 19.19 -26.83
CA PRO A 94 -18.66 18.10 -27.67
C PRO A 94 -18.92 18.55 -29.11
N ASP A 95 -19.42 19.76 -29.34
CA ASP A 95 -19.86 20.21 -30.67
C ASP A 95 -18.66 20.61 -31.56
N ASN A 96 -17.47 20.75 -30.97
CA ASN A 96 -16.22 20.96 -31.70
C ASN A 96 -15.69 19.63 -32.30
N LYS A 97 -16.02 19.39 -33.58
CA LYS A 97 -15.62 18.18 -34.33
C LYS A 97 -14.11 18.02 -34.49
N GLU A 98 -13.38 19.10 -34.77
CA GLU A 98 -11.93 19.08 -34.94
C GLU A 98 -11.22 18.72 -33.63
N ALA A 99 -11.57 19.39 -32.53
CA ALA A 99 -11.00 19.07 -31.22
C ALA A 99 -11.38 17.65 -30.79
N ARG A 100 -12.59 17.18 -31.10
CA ARG A 100 -13.00 15.79 -30.86
C ARG A 100 -12.11 14.80 -31.61
N ALA A 101 -11.88 15.01 -32.91
CA ALA A 101 -11.02 14.17 -33.73
C ALA A 101 -9.58 14.12 -33.19
N ILE A 102 -9.02 15.27 -32.78
CA ILE A 102 -7.68 15.32 -32.15
C ILE A 102 -7.66 14.51 -30.85
N ARG A 103 -8.69 14.64 -30.00
CA ARG A 103 -8.79 13.87 -28.74
C ARG A 103 -8.93 12.36 -28.99
N ASP A 104 -9.65 11.97 -30.05
CA ASP A 104 -9.79 10.57 -30.47
C ASP A 104 -8.45 10.02 -30.95
N GLN A 105 -7.75 10.75 -31.82
CA GLN A 105 -6.44 10.34 -32.31
C GLN A 105 -5.44 10.15 -31.15
N LEU A 106 -5.35 11.13 -30.24
CA LEU A 106 -4.46 11.02 -29.07
C LEU A 106 -4.78 9.82 -28.18
N ALA A 107 -6.06 9.45 -28.06
CA ALA A 107 -6.47 8.29 -27.28
C ALA A 107 -6.10 6.98 -27.98
N MET A 108 -6.27 6.91 -29.31
CA MET A 108 -5.91 5.74 -30.11
C MET A 108 -4.40 5.57 -30.25
N ASP A 109 -3.63 6.64 -30.44
CA ASP A 109 -2.17 6.52 -30.47
C ASP A 109 -1.61 6.03 -29.12
N SER A 110 -2.26 6.43 -28.02
CA SER A 110 -1.94 5.94 -26.68
C SER A 110 -2.33 4.48 -26.49
N LEU A 111 -3.34 4.00 -27.22
CA LEU A 111 -3.73 2.60 -27.26
C LEU A 111 -2.73 1.76 -28.07
N ASP A 112 -2.22 2.27 -29.18
CA ASP A 112 -1.19 1.56 -29.96
C ASP A 112 0.13 1.46 -29.20
N GLU A 113 0.52 2.53 -28.50
CA GLU A 113 1.70 2.53 -27.62
C GLU A 113 1.59 1.45 -26.53
N LEU A 114 0.42 1.34 -25.88
CA LEU A 114 0.25 0.36 -24.80
C LEU A 114 0.18 -1.07 -25.33
N ILE A 115 -0.42 -1.30 -26.51
CA ILE A 115 -0.44 -2.63 -27.14
C ILE A 115 0.99 -3.05 -27.49
N THR A 116 1.78 -2.12 -28.06
CA THR A 116 3.19 -2.38 -28.37
C THR A 116 3.98 -2.78 -27.11
N TRP A 117 3.78 -2.06 -26.00
CA TRP A 117 4.43 -2.37 -24.74
C TRP A 117 4.01 -3.73 -24.17
N LEU A 118 2.72 -4.09 -24.24
CA LEU A 118 2.23 -5.41 -23.81
C LEU A 118 2.85 -6.55 -24.63
N GLN A 119 3.05 -6.33 -25.93
CA GLN A 119 3.53 -7.37 -26.84
C GLN A 119 5.06 -7.53 -26.85
N ARG A 120 5.80 -6.42 -26.71
CA ARG A 120 7.25 -6.41 -26.94
C ARG A 120 8.08 -6.27 -25.67
N ASP A 121 7.52 -5.68 -24.61
CA ASP A 121 8.30 -5.24 -23.45
C ASP A 121 7.94 -6.03 -22.17
N GLY A 122 7.33 -7.21 -22.31
CA GLY A 122 6.97 -8.09 -21.18
C GLY A 122 5.88 -7.51 -20.26
N GLY A 123 5.05 -6.60 -20.76
CA GLY A 123 3.93 -6.04 -20.01
C GLY A 123 2.83 -7.08 -19.77
N HIS A 124 2.19 -7.06 -18.60
CA HIS A 124 1.06 -7.94 -18.28
C HIS A 124 -0.28 -7.17 -18.31
N VAL A 125 -0.29 -5.98 -17.71
CA VAL A 125 -1.49 -5.14 -17.63
C VAL A 125 -1.18 -3.70 -18.04
N ALA A 126 -1.95 -3.18 -19.00
CA ALA A 126 -1.85 -1.78 -19.41
C ALA A 126 -3.12 -1.03 -19.03
N ILE A 127 -2.97 0.10 -18.34
CA ILE A 127 -4.09 0.94 -17.89
C ILE A 127 -4.21 2.15 -18.82
N HIS A 128 -5.26 2.19 -19.64
CA HIS A 128 -5.61 3.33 -20.50
C HIS A 128 -6.39 4.38 -19.68
N ASP A 129 -5.67 5.38 -19.16
CA ASP A 129 -6.23 6.44 -18.31
C ASP A 129 -6.70 7.62 -19.16
N ALA A 130 -7.98 7.57 -19.53
CA ALA A 130 -8.72 8.65 -20.18
C ALA A 130 -10.15 8.75 -19.63
N THR A 131 -10.96 9.66 -20.17
CA THR A 131 -12.38 9.74 -19.76
C THR A 131 -13.24 8.66 -20.41
N ASN A 132 -12.91 8.26 -21.65
CA ASN A 132 -13.63 7.25 -22.46
C ASN A 132 -15.16 7.31 -22.31
N SER A 133 -15.67 8.55 -22.21
CA SER A 133 -17.03 8.88 -21.78
C SER A 133 -18.07 8.74 -22.88
N ASN A 134 -17.64 8.45 -24.12
CA ASN A 134 -18.50 8.29 -25.28
C ASN A 134 -18.41 6.84 -25.78
N ARG A 135 -19.56 6.25 -26.09
CA ARG A 135 -19.69 4.87 -26.59
C ARG A 135 -18.91 4.61 -27.87
N ALA A 136 -18.90 5.57 -28.82
CA ALA A 136 -18.15 5.43 -30.07
C ALA A 136 -16.65 5.24 -29.82
N ARG A 137 -16.06 6.00 -28.87
CA ARG A 137 -14.66 5.82 -28.49
C ARG A 137 -14.41 4.45 -27.85
N ARG A 138 -15.32 3.97 -27.00
CA ARG A 138 -15.21 2.63 -26.41
C ARG A 138 -15.29 1.52 -27.45
N ALA A 139 -16.15 1.67 -28.47
CA ALA A 139 -16.21 0.75 -29.61
C ALA A 139 -14.89 0.72 -30.40
N MET A 140 -14.31 1.87 -30.72
CA MET A 140 -13.02 1.95 -31.39
C MET A 140 -11.90 1.25 -30.60
N ILE A 141 -11.86 1.42 -29.28
CA ILE A 141 -10.87 0.74 -28.41
C ILE A 141 -11.07 -0.77 -28.45
N LEU A 142 -12.31 -1.25 -28.33
CA LEU A 142 -12.64 -2.68 -28.40
C LEU A 142 -12.25 -3.29 -29.76
N GLU A 143 -12.66 -2.67 -30.86
CA GLU A 143 -12.36 -3.14 -32.22
C GLU A 143 -10.85 -3.18 -32.49
N ARG A 144 -10.08 -2.24 -31.92
CA ARG A 144 -8.63 -2.24 -32.03
C ARG A 144 -7.98 -3.37 -31.22
N CYS A 145 -8.42 -3.59 -29.99
CA CYS A 145 -7.89 -4.66 -29.13
C CYS A 145 -8.29 -6.06 -29.60
N GLN A 146 -9.47 -6.23 -30.20
CA GLN A 146 -9.95 -7.51 -30.74
C GLN A 146 -9.06 -8.08 -31.86
N ARG A 147 -8.22 -7.24 -32.48
CA ARG A 147 -7.23 -7.67 -33.47
C ARG A 147 -6.04 -8.40 -32.84
N GLU A 148 -5.92 -8.35 -31.52
CA GLU A 148 -4.79 -8.91 -30.76
C GLU A 148 -5.28 -10.15 -29.98
N PRO A 149 -4.91 -11.37 -30.39
CA PRO A 149 -5.55 -12.60 -29.92
C PRO A 149 -5.38 -12.88 -28.41
N HIS A 150 -4.31 -12.38 -27.80
CA HIS A 150 -4.02 -12.61 -26.38
C HIS A 150 -4.32 -11.40 -25.47
N ILE A 151 -4.97 -10.34 -26.00
CA ILE A 151 -5.30 -9.14 -25.23
C ILE A 151 -6.79 -9.12 -24.90
N SER A 152 -7.08 -9.16 -23.60
CA SER A 152 -8.43 -8.95 -23.06
C SER A 152 -8.65 -7.49 -22.66
N VAL A 153 -9.91 -7.04 -22.61
CA VAL A 153 -10.28 -5.66 -22.25
C VAL A 153 -11.23 -5.67 -21.06
N LEU A 154 -10.90 -4.91 -20.02
CA LEU A 154 -11.76 -4.62 -18.88
C LEU A 154 -12.03 -3.12 -18.79
N PHE A 155 -13.29 -2.71 -18.90
CA PHE A 155 -13.65 -1.33 -18.61
C PHE A 155 -13.83 -1.10 -17.11
N VAL A 156 -13.26 -0.03 -16.57
CA VAL A 156 -13.46 0.38 -15.17
C VAL A 156 -14.07 1.78 -15.15
N GLU A 157 -15.37 1.86 -14.87
CA GLU A 157 -16.10 3.11 -14.80
C GLU A 157 -16.17 3.64 -13.36
N SER A 158 -15.73 4.88 -13.16
CA SER A 158 -15.80 5.54 -11.86
C SER A 158 -16.89 6.61 -11.83
N ILE A 159 -17.93 6.37 -11.03
CA ILE A 159 -19.08 7.26 -10.82
C ILE A 159 -19.04 7.73 -9.37
N CYS A 160 -19.20 9.03 -9.13
CA CYS A 160 -19.17 9.58 -7.78
C CYS A 160 -20.09 10.79 -7.72
N GLU A 161 -21.18 10.74 -6.99
CA GLU A 161 -22.14 11.82 -6.79
C GLU A 161 -21.96 12.52 -5.43
N ASP A 162 -21.12 11.96 -4.57
CA ASP A 162 -20.77 12.51 -3.27
C ASP A 162 -20.13 13.90 -3.39
N GLN A 163 -20.82 14.92 -2.88
CA GLN A 163 -20.44 16.32 -3.03
C GLN A 163 -19.13 16.66 -2.31
N GLN A 164 -18.83 16.01 -1.18
CA GLN A 164 -17.59 16.27 -0.45
C GLN A 164 -16.39 15.71 -1.22
N VAL A 165 -16.52 14.48 -1.73
CA VAL A 165 -15.49 13.84 -2.56
C VAL A 165 -15.25 14.65 -3.85
N LEU A 166 -16.31 15.13 -4.49
CA LEU A 166 -16.20 15.95 -5.70
C LEU A 166 -15.49 17.27 -5.44
N ARG A 167 -15.87 18.01 -4.40
CA ARG A 167 -15.22 19.27 -4.03
C ARG A 167 -13.73 19.07 -3.77
N HIS A 168 -13.37 18.01 -3.03
CA HIS A 168 -11.98 17.66 -2.77
C HIS A 168 -11.23 17.34 -4.08
N ASN A 169 -11.79 16.48 -4.94
CA ASN A 169 -11.16 16.09 -6.19
C ASN A 169 -11.02 17.26 -7.18
N ILE A 170 -11.99 18.18 -7.22
CA ILE A 170 -11.92 19.40 -8.02
C ILE A 170 -10.76 20.26 -7.54
N ARG A 171 -10.66 20.52 -6.22
CA ARG A 171 -9.54 21.28 -5.64
C ARG A 171 -8.19 20.69 -6.04
N MET A 172 -8.04 19.38 -5.96
CA MET A 172 -6.82 18.68 -6.40
C MET A 172 -6.55 18.84 -7.90
N LYS A 173 -7.59 18.91 -8.75
CA LYS A 173 -7.43 19.15 -10.19
C LYS A 173 -7.03 20.60 -10.53
N LEU A 174 -7.43 21.57 -9.71
CA LEU A 174 -6.98 22.96 -9.87
C LEU A 174 -5.49 23.13 -9.56
N MET A 175 -4.91 22.23 -8.77
CA MET A 175 -3.46 22.17 -8.53
C MET A 175 -2.69 21.42 -9.63
N SER A 176 -3.36 20.95 -10.68
CA SER A 176 -2.71 20.18 -11.75
C SER A 176 -1.94 21.07 -12.73
N PRO A 177 -1.02 20.51 -13.55
CA PRO A 177 -0.28 21.28 -14.55
C PRO A 177 -1.15 22.01 -15.58
N ASP A 178 -2.43 21.62 -15.74
CA ASP A 178 -3.37 22.31 -16.62
C ASP A 178 -3.76 23.71 -16.09
N TYR A 179 -3.62 23.96 -14.77
CA TYR A 179 -4.12 25.17 -14.09
C TYR A 179 -3.12 25.83 -13.13
N MET A 180 -1.93 25.25 -12.92
CA MET A 180 -0.97 25.68 -11.89
C MET A 180 -0.46 27.13 -12.04
N HIS A 181 -0.63 27.75 -13.21
CA HIS A 181 -0.26 29.14 -13.49
C HIS A 181 -1.46 30.04 -13.82
N VAL A 182 -2.67 29.53 -13.61
CA VAL A 182 -3.92 30.25 -13.86
C VAL A 182 -4.48 30.70 -12.51
N ASP A 183 -5.03 31.92 -12.47
CA ASP A 183 -5.74 32.42 -11.30
C ASP A 183 -6.78 31.39 -10.78
N PRO A 184 -6.83 31.08 -9.47
CA PRO A 184 -7.69 30.04 -8.93
C PRO A 184 -9.18 30.18 -9.27
N ALA A 185 -9.70 31.40 -9.31
CA ALA A 185 -11.12 31.63 -9.65
C ALA A 185 -11.38 31.35 -11.13
N THR A 186 -10.47 31.80 -11.99
CA THR A 186 -10.50 31.56 -13.44
C THR A 186 -10.35 30.07 -13.77
N ALA A 187 -9.39 29.39 -13.13
CA ALA A 187 -9.17 27.95 -13.25
C ALA A 187 -10.41 27.15 -12.85
N ARG A 188 -11.05 27.54 -11.73
CA ARG A 188 -12.29 26.90 -11.27
C ARG A 188 -13.42 27.09 -12.28
N LYS A 189 -13.62 28.31 -12.79
CA LYS A 189 -14.66 28.60 -13.78
C LYS A 189 -14.46 27.79 -15.06
N ASP A 190 -13.24 27.74 -15.59
CA ASP A 190 -12.91 26.95 -16.77
C ASP A 190 -13.11 25.44 -16.52
N PHE A 191 -12.64 24.92 -15.39
CA PHE A 191 -12.78 23.50 -15.06
C PHE A 191 -14.25 23.09 -14.92
N LEU A 192 -15.10 23.93 -14.31
CA LEU A 192 -16.53 23.68 -14.22
C LEU A 192 -17.20 23.71 -15.59
N ALA A 193 -16.83 24.64 -16.48
CA ALA A 193 -17.31 24.66 -17.86
C ALA A 193 -16.89 23.38 -18.63
N ARG A 194 -15.64 22.95 -18.45
CA ARG A 194 -15.14 21.68 -18.99
C ARG A 194 -15.94 20.49 -18.47
N LEU A 195 -16.28 20.45 -17.19
CA LEU A 195 -17.08 19.38 -16.60
C LEU A 195 -18.48 19.31 -17.23
N ARG A 196 -19.16 20.45 -17.38
CA ARG A 196 -20.47 20.54 -18.04
C ARG A 196 -20.42 20.01 -19.48
N ASN A 197 -19.35 20.32 -20.22
CA ASN A 197 -19.16 19.80 -21.58
C ASN A 197 -19.04 18.26 -21.61
N TYR A 198 -18.34 17.67 -20.65
CA TYR A 198 -18.30 16.21 -20.52
C TYR A 198 -19.64 15.63 -20.10
N GLU A 199 -20.36 16.26 -19.18
CA GLU A 199 -21.69 15.81 -18.71
C GLU A 199 -22.71 15.77 -19.85
N ARG A 200 -22.74 16.78 -20.73
CA ARG A 200 -23.62 16.83 -21.91
C ARG A 200 -23.45 15.64 -22.86
N ALA A 201 -22.24 15.07 -22.94
CA ALA A 201 -21.89 14.02 -23.89
C ALA A 201 -21.59 12.66 -23.23
N TYR A 202 -21.77 12.55 -21.91
CA TYR A 202 -21.41 11.35 -21.16
C TYR A 202 -22.45 10.26 -21.37
N GLN A 203 -21.98 9.11 -21.82
CA GLN A 203 -22.74 7.88 -21.96
C GLN A 203 -22.12 6.86 -21.02
N THR A 204 -22.84 6.56 -19.94
CA THR A 204 -22.42 5.54 -18.97
C THR A 204 -22.28 4.17 -19.65
N ILE A 205 -21.53 3.26 -19.04
CA ILE A 205 -21.54 1.85 -19.45
C ILE A 205 -22.94 1.27 -19.15
N GLY A 206 -23.42 0.30 -19.92
CA GLY A 206 -24.66 -0.41 -19.61
C GLY A 206 -25.07 -1.38 -20.70
N THR A 207 -26.32 -1.31 -21.13
CA THR A 207 -26.95 -2.29 -22.03
C THR A 207 -26.23 -2.48 -23.37
N TRP A 208 -25.48 -1.49 -23.86
CA TRP A 208 -24.72 -1.64 -25.10
C TRP A 208 -23.50 -2.55 -24.94
N GLU A 209 -22.78 -2.42 -23.82
CA GLU A 209 -21.66 -3.27 -23.43
C GLU A 209 -22.14 -4.68 -23.08
N GLU A 210 -23.24 -4.80 -22.33
CA GLU A 210 -23.85 -6.09 -21.94
C GLU A 210 -24.25 -6.92 -23.16
N LYS A 211 -24.89 -6.32 -24.18
CA LYS A 211 -25.27 -6.99 -25.44
C LYS A 211 -24.09 -7.47 -26.30
N ARG A 212 -22.86 -7.12 -25.95
CA ARG A 212 -21.62 -7.46 -26.67
C ARG A 212 -20.66 -8.27 -25.80
N ASP A 213 -21.15 -8.78 -24.67
CA ASP A 213 -20.36 -9.55 -23.70
C ASP A 213 -19.09 -8.80 -23.28
N VAL A 214 -19.16 -7.47 -23.17
CA VAL A 214 -18.01 -6.65 -22.78
C VAL A 214 -17.82 -6.73 -21.26
N GLN A 215 -16.58 -7.00 -20.85
CA GLN A 215 -16.21 -7.03 -19.43
C GLN A 215 -16.16 -5.61 -18.86
N TYR A 216 -16.87 -5.36 -17.76
CA TYR A 216 -16.74 -4.09 -17.07
C TYR A 216 -16.97 -4.18 -15.56
N CYS A 217 -16.43 -3.18 -14.87
CA CYS A 217 -16.65 -2.91 -13.47
C CYS A 217 -17.04 -1.44 -13.27
N LYS A 218 -18.17 -1.17 -12.63
CA LYS A 218 -18.57 0.18 -12.20
C LYS A 218 -18.31 0.33 -10.71
N ILE A 219 -17.53 1.34 -10.36
CA ILE A 219 -17.28 1.76 -8.98
C ILE A 219 -18.10 3.02 -8.72
N ILE A 220 -19.14 2.88 -7.90
CA ILE A 220 -20.10 3.95 -7.63
C ILE A 220 -19.90 4.46 -6.20
N ASN A 221 -19.77 5.78 -6.07
CA ASN A 221 -19.54 6.50 -4.82
C ASN A 221 -18.40 5.88 -4.02
N VAL A 222 -17.27 5.64 -4.70
CA VAL A 222 -16.04 5.14 -4.09
C VAL A 222 -16.23 3.79 -3.41
N GLY A 223 -16.80 2.83 -4.15
CA GLY A 223 -16.95 1.46 -3.69
C GLY A 223 -18.19 1.19 -2.85
N LYS A 224 -19.01 2.20 -2.52
CA LYS A 224 -20.32 1.98 -1.85
C LYS A 224 -21.22 1.03 -2.64
N LYS A 225 -21.12 1.05 -3.98
CA LYS A 225 -21.73 0.06 -4.86
C LYS A 225 -20.75 -0.32 -5.96
N VAL A 226 -20.60 -1.62 -6.19
CA VAL A 226 -19.82 -2.18 -7.29
C VAL A 226 -20.75 -2.99 -8.19
N ILE A 227 -20.65 -2.79 -9.50
CA ILE A 227 -21.37 -3.60 -10.51
C ILE A 227 -20.31 -4.23 -11.40
N ALA A 228 -20.27 -5.56 -11.47
CA ALA A 228 -19.37 -6.29 -12.36
C ALA A 228 -20.19 -7.06 -13.40
N ASN A 229 -19.73 -7.09 -14.64
CA ASN A 229 -20.38 -7.79 -15.75
C ASN A 229 -19.34 -8.58 -16.56
N ASN A 230 -19.66 -9.84 -16.86
CA ASN A 230 -18.87 -10.74 -17.69
C ASN A 230 -17.35 -10.70 -17.37
N ILE A 231 -16.97 -10.83 -16.10
CA ILE A 231 -15.55 -10.81 -15.71
C ILE A 231 -14.93 -12.16 -16.05
N GLN A 232 -13.92 -12.16 -16.93
CA GLN A 232 -13.27 -13.36 -17.44
C GLN A 232 -11.76 -13.29 -17.22
N GLY A 233 -11.17 -14.43 -16.85
CA GLY A 233 -9.73 -14.56 -16.64
C GLY A 233 -9.25 -14.03 -15.28
N TYR A 234 -8.04 -14.45 -14.91
CA TYR A 234 -7.46 -14.17 -13.59
C TYR A 234 -7.20 -12.67 -13.37
N LEU A 235 -6.56 -11.98 -14.33
CA LEU A 235 -6.18 -10.58 -14.18
C LEU A 235 -7.39 -9.65 -13.99
N ALA A 236 -8.45 -9.84 -14.78
CA ALA A 236 -9.67 -9.04 -14.64
C ALA A 236 -10.36 -9.32 -13.30
N GLY A 237 -10.40 -10.58 -12.88
CA GLY A 237 -10.88 -10.99 -11.56
C GLY A 237 -10.11 -10.31 -10.41
N GLN A 238 -8.77 -10.27 -10.50
CA GLN A 238 -7.92 -9.59 -9.52
C GLN A 238 -8.18 -8.08 -9.47
N CYS A 239 -8.41 -7.44 -10.62
CA CYS A 239 -8.76 -6.03 -10.66
C CYS A 239 -10.07 -5.76 -9.93
N VAL A 240 -11.12 -6.50 -10.24
CA VAL A 240 -12.44 -6.32 -9.60
C VAL A 240 -12.38 -6.62 -8.11
N PHE A 241 -11.72 -7.72 -7.72
CA PHE A 241 -11.52 -8.10 -6.32
C PHE A 241 -10.84 -6.98 -5.52
N TYR A 242 -9.75 -6.41 -6.04
CA TYR A 242 -9.06 -5.31 -5.36
C TYR A 242 -9.91 -4.04 -5.26
N LEU A 243 -10.61 -3.69 -6.36
CA LEU A 243 -11.45 -2.49 -6.38
C LEU A 243 -12.63 -2.56 -5.40
N MET A 244 -13.17 -3.76 -5.16
CA MET A 244 -14.22 -3.98 -4.15
C MET A 244 -13.74 -3.76 -2.72
N ASN A 245 -12.44 -3.90 -2.45
CA ASN A 245 -11.87 -3.80 -1.11
C ASN A 245 -11.25 -2.42 -0.83
N MET A 246 -11.20 -1.52 -1.81
CA MET A 246 -10.57 -0.21 -1.64
C MET A 246 -11.48 0.78 -0.90
N ASN A 247 -10.95 1.53 0.08
CA ASN A 247 -11.63 2.67 0.69
C ASN A 247 -10.81 3.97 0.64
N LEU A 248 -11.48 5.11 0.87
CA LEU A 248 -10.91 6.46 0.96
C LEU A 248 -10.81 7.01 2.39
N ALA A 249 -10.98 6.17 3.41
CA ALA A 249 -10.94 6.64 4.79
C ALA A 249 -9.55 7.23 5.09
N ARG A 250 -9.54 8.45 5.63
CA ARG A 250 -8.32 9.08 6.14
C ARG A 250 -7.92 8.32 7.40
N ARG A 251 -6.78 7.66 7.36
CA ARG A 251 -6.23 6.82 8.45
C ARG A 251 -4.71 6.88 8.47
N GLN A 252 -4.13 6.41 9.55
CA GLN A 252 -2.69 6.22 9.68
C GLN A 252 -2.37 4.72 9.80
N ILE A 253 -1.40 4.27 9.01
CA ILE A 253 -0.86 2.91 9.08
C ILE A 253 0.56 3.04 9.63
N TRP A 254 0.74 2.61 10.86
CA TRP A 254 2.01 2.61 11.58
C TRP A 254 2.67 1.24 11.39
N ILE A 255 3.94 1.22 11.01
CA ILE A 255 4.70 -0.02 10.83
C ILE A 255 5.99 0.11 11.62
N THR A 256 6.32 -0.92 12.39
CA THR A 256 7.60 -1.02 13.08
C THR A 256 8.03 -2.47 13.23
N ARG A 257 9.32 -2.67 13.51
CA ARG A 257 9.82 -3.95 13.98
C ARG A 257 9.47 -4.13 15.46
N HIS A 258 9.52 -5.35 15.96
CA HIS A 258 9.60 -5.61 17.39
C HIS A 258 10.76 -4.84 18.04
N GLY A 259 10.69 -4.65 19.36
CA GLY A 259 11.86 -4.23 20.15
C GLY A 259 13.03 -5.19 19.97
N GLU A 260 14.24 -4.76 20.32
CA GLU A 260 15.42 -5.63 20.25
C GLU A 260 15.19 -6.92 21.05
N SER A 261 15.64 -8.05 20.50
CA SER A 261 15.53 -9.38 21.10
C SER A 261 16.90 -9.99 21.38
N ASP A 262 16.95 -11.03 22.21
CA ASP A 262 18.21 -11.73 22.52
C ASP A 262 18.87 -12.34 21.26
N ASP A 263 18.06 -12.77 20.29
CA ASP A 263 18.57 -13.22 18.98
C ASP A 263 19.23 -12.06 18.21
N ASN A 264 18.76 -10.82 18.37
CA ASN A 264 19.41 -9.66 17.76
C ASN A 264 20.77 -9.37 18.41
N LEU A 265 20.86 -9.45 19.74
CA LEU A 265 22.11 -9.27 20.47
C LEU A 265 23.17 -10.31 20.10
N SER A 266 22.74 -11.55 19.89
CA SER A 266 23.61 -12.65 19.47
C SER A 266 23.84 -12.74 17.96
N GLY A 267 23.18 -11.89 17.15
CA GLY A 267 23.31 -11.88 15.69
C GLY A 267 22.68 -13.08 14.98
N ARG A 268 21.77 -13.81 15.65
CA ARG A 268 21.06 -14.97 15.12
C ARG A 268 19.83 -14.53 14.30
N ILE A 269 19.51 -15.30 13.26
CA ILE A 269 18.34 -15.07 12.41
C ILE A 269 17.19 -16.03 12.75
N GLY A 270 15.95 -15.63 12.48
CA GLY A 270 14.78 -16.47 12.72
C GLY A 270 14.39 -16.50 14.19
N GLY A 271 14.17 -17.70 14.71
CA GLY A 271 13.98 -17.97 16.15
C GLY A 271 12.72 -17.34 16.76
N ASP A 272 12.58 -17.52 18.07
CA ASP A 272 11.47 -17.00 18.88
C ASP A 272 11.94 -16.45 20.23
N ALA A 273 13.12 -15.81 20.23
CA ALA A 273 13.66 -15.17 21.44
C ALA A 273 12.74 -14.04 21.96
N PRO A 274 12.72 -13.82 23.29
CA PRO A 274 12.03 -12.70 23.92
C PRO A 274 12.77 -11.37 23.67
N LEU A 275 12.20 -10.27 24.14
CA LEU A 275 12.83 -8.96 24.13
C LEU A 275 14.01 -8.87 25.10
N SER A 276 15.06 -8.17 24.66
CA SER A 276 16.13 -7.67 25.53
C SER A 276 15.63 -6.53 26.42
N ASP A 277 16.43 -6.10 27.39
CA ASP A 277 16.11 -4.94 28.22
C ASP A 277 15.89 -3.67 27.40
N ALA A 278 16.74 -3.43 26.39
CA ALA A 278 16.57 -2.32 25.45
C ALA A 278 15.29 -2.46 24.62
N GLY A 279 14.91 -3.70 24.26
CA GLY A 279 13.64 -4.00 23.59
C GLY A 279 12.42 -3.65 24.44
N ARG A 280 12.46 -3.91 25.76
CA ARG A 280 11.37 -3.58 26.69
C ARG A 280 11.23 -2.07 26.89
N ILE A 281 12.34 -1.34 27.04
CA ILE A 281 12.35 0.13 27.10
C ILE A 281 11.67 0.72 25.85
N TYR A 282 12.03 0.19 24.67
CA TYR A 282 11.39 0.60 23.43
C TYR A 282 9.88 0.28 23.39
N ALA A 283 9.46 -0.89 23.86
CA ALA A 283 8.05 -1.31 23.86
C ALA A 283 7.17 -0.36 24.70
N GLU A 284 7.65 0.03 25.88
CA GLU A 284 6.98 1.01 26.74
C GLU A 284 6.88 2.38 26.04
N ALA A 285 8.00 2.86 25.48
CA ALA A 285 8.01 4.13 24.75
C ALA A 285 7.08 4.11 23.53
N LEU A 286 7.02 3.01 22.78
CA LEU A 286 6.16 2.83 21.61
C LEU A 286 4.69 2.96 21.99
N THR A 287 4.29 2.34 23.11
CA THR A 287 2.91 2.40 23.62
C THR A 287 2.47 3.83 23.89
N ASN A 288 3.33 4.59 24.59
CA ASN A 288 3.07 6.00 24.91
C ASN A 288 3.04 6.86 23.64
N PHE A 289 4.01 6.67 22.75
CA PHE A 289 4.11 7.40 21.49
C PHE A 289 2.88 7.19 20.60
N ILE A 290 2.46 5.94 20.38
CA ILE A 290 1.30 5.64 19.53
C ILE A 290 0.01 6.19 20.13
N SER A 291 -0.14 6.12 21.46
CA SER A 291 -1.30 6.70 22.16
C SER A 291 -1.39 8.21 21.96
N GLU A 292 -0.26 8.91 22.06
CA GLU A 292 -0.19 10.36 21.81
C GLU A 292 -0.50 10.70 20.34
N GLN A 293 0.09 9.98 19.39
CA GLN A 293 -0.12 10.20 17.95
C GLN A 293 -1.56 9.92 17.54
N ARG A 294 -2.19 8.88 18.10
CA ARG A 294 -3.61 8.58 17.92
C ARG A 294 -4.48 9.76 18.35
N ALA A 295 -4.26 10.28 19.56
CA ALA A 295 -5.04 11.41 20.09
C ALA A 295 -4.87 12.66 19.21
N LYS A 296 -3.64 12.98 18.79
CA LYS A 296 -3.36 14.09 17.86
C LYS A 296 -4.09 13.91 16.53
N PHE A 297 -4.10 12.69 15.99
CA PHE A 297 -4.76 12.41 14.73
C PHE A 297 -6.28 12.51 14.82
N GLU A 298 -6.88 12.02 15.92
CA GLU A 298 -8.32 12.13 16.20
C GLU A 298 -8.78 13.59 16.25
N VAL A 299 -8.04 14.47 16.94
CA VAL A 299 -8.29 15.92 16.93
C VAL A 299 -8.17 16.50 15.50
N SER A 300 -7.19 16.04 14.72
CA SER A 300 -7.01 16.47 13.33
C SER A 300 -8.19 16.06 12.42
N LEU A 301 -8.86 14.95 12.71
CA LEU A 301 -10.03 14.48 11.94
C LEU A 301 -11.26 15.35 12.24
N GLN A 302 -11.45 15.72 13.51
CA GLN A 302 -12.56 16.58 13.94
C GLN A 302 -12.44 17.99 13.38
N THR A 303 -11.24 18.57 13.41
CA THR A 303 -10.96 19.94 12.93
C THR A 303 -11.03 20.09 11.41
N THR A 304 -10.74 19.04 10.65
CA THR A 304 -10.77 19.08 9.17
C THR A 304 -12.14 18.77 8.56
N GLY A 305 -13.18 18.57 9.38
CA GLY A 305 -14.54 18.28 8.92
C GLY A 305 -14.73 16.91 8.26
N ASN A 306 -13.73 16.03 8.33
CA ASN A 306 -13.77 14.66 7.83
C ASN A 306 -13.90 13.70 9.01
N SER A 307 -15.08 13.72 9.66
CA SER A 307 -15.45 12.63 10.56
C SER A 307 -15.51 11.32 9.76
N PRO A 308 -15.01 10.18 10.26
CA PRO A 308 -15.24 8.90 9.60
C PRO A 308 -16.74 8.75 9.38
N LEU A 309 -17.15 8.45 8.15
CA LEU A 309 -18.54 8.17 7.79
C LEU A 309 -19.07 7.10 8.75
N LEU A 310 -19.80 7.52 9.79
CA LEU A 310 -20.43 6.63 10.75
C LEU A 310 -21.54 5.89 10.00
N VAL A 311 -21.44 4.56 10.01
CA VAL A 311 -22.51 3.66 9.60
C VAL A 311 -23.66 3.86 10.59
N GLY A 312 -24.82 4.29 10.08
CA GLY A 312 -25.95 4.72 10.88
C GLY A 312 -26.52 3.64 11.78
N SER A 313 -26.82 4.02 13.02
CA SER A 313 -27.79 3.35 13.88
C SER A 313 -29.20 3.74 13.42
N GLU A 314 -30.05 2.73 13.24
CA GLU A 314 -31.47 2.88 12.92
C GLU A 314 -32.22 3.70 13.99
N SER A 315 -33.06 4.64 13.57
CA SER A 315 -34.26 4.97 14.32
C SER A 315 -35.45 5.19 13.38
N THR A 316 -36.40 4.28 13.52
CA THR A 316 -37.86 4.36 13.33
C THR A 316 -38.46 5.53 12.53
N THR A 317 -39.13 5.17 11.44
CA THR A 317 -40.10 5.96 10.66
C THR A 317 -41.25 6.54 11.50
N PRO A 318 -41.96 7.60 11.01
CA PRO A 318 -43.20 7.31 10.27
C PRO A 318 -43.45 8.17 9.01
N LYS A 319 -43.90 7.46 7.96
CA LYS A 319 -44.90 7.74 6.90
C LYS A 319 -44.95 9.09 6.14
N ASP A 320 -44.78 8.93 4.82
CA ASP A 320 -45.55 9.46 3.68
C ASP A 320 -45.88 10.96 3.58
N ASN A 321 -45.30 11.61 2.55
CA ASN A 321 -46.07 12.30 1.51
C ASN A 321 -45.20 12.61 0.28
N ALA A 322 -45.81 12.48 -0.90
CA ALA A 322 -45.25 12.74 -2.21
C ALA A 322 -44.85 14.21 -2.41
N SER A 323 -43.69 14.49 -3.03
CA SER A 323 -43.49 15.60 -3.97
C SER A 323 -42.09 15.59 -4.59
N THR A 324 -42.07 15.81 -5.92
CA THR A 324 -41.03 16.38 -6.79
C THR A 324 -39.64 16.66 -6.20
N SER A 325 -38.64 15.97 -6.76
CA SER A 325 -37.22 16.32 -6.68
C SER A 325 -36.93 17.72 -7.24
N PRO A 326 -36.14 18.57 -6.56
CA PRO A 326 -35.82 19.90 -7.05
C PRO A 326 -34.87 19.84 -8.25
N SER A 327 -34.99 20.81 -9.16
CA SER A 327 -34.17 20.89 -10.36
C SER A 327 -32.79 21.47 -10.06
N LEU A 328 -31.76 21.03 -10.80
CA LEU A 328 -30.37 21.49 -10.71
C LEU A 328 -30.16 23.01 -10.92
N ALA A 329 -31.18 23.75 -11.35
CA ALA A 329 -31.14 25.20 -11.43
C ALA A 329 -31.17 25.87 -10.04
N GLU A 330 -31.91 25.31 -9.08
CA GLU A 330 -32.06 25.87 -7.74
C GLU A 330 -30.80 25.71 -6.89
N VAL A 331 -30.03 24.62 -7.13
CA VAL A 331 -28.74 24.35 -6.47
C VAL A 331 -27.66 25.37 -6.84
N ASN A 332 -27.74 25.98 -8.03
CA ASN A 332 -26.79 27.00 -8.47
C ASN A 332 -27.04 28.37 -7.84
N ALA A 333 -28.27 28.67 -7.40
CA ALA A 333 -28.62 29.96 -6.81
C ALA A 333 -28.10 30.10 -5.36
N THR A 334 -28.09 29.02 -4.57
CA THR A 334 -27.67 29.04 -3.16
C THR A 334 -26.16 29.23 -2.98
N LEU A 335 -25.35 28.89 -3.99
CA LEU A 335 -23.89 29.05 -3.97
C LEU A 335 -23.41 30.46 -4.36
N LEU A 336 -24.29 31.30 -4.90
CA LEU A 336 -24.00 32.68 -5.30
C LEU A 336 -24.35 33.72 -4.21
N ALA A 337 -25.11 33.33 -3.18
CA ALA A 337 -25.65 34.26 -2.17
C ALA A 337 -24.81 34.42 -0.89
N GLN A 338 -23.61 33.83 -0.81
CA GLN A 338 -22.72 34.01 0.35
C GLN A 338 -21.42 34.73 -0.06
N ARG A 339 -21.49 36.07 -0.16
CA ARG A 339 -20.49 37.05 0.29
C ARG A 339 -20.75 38.44 -0.30
N THR A 340 -21.43 39.27 0.48
CA THR A 340 -21.32 40.75 0.50
C THR A 340 -21.36 41.09 2.00
N SER A 341 -20.28 41.54 2.63
CA SER A 341 -19.86 42.94 2.67
C SER A 341 -18.42 43.11 3.23
N PRO A 342 -17.79 44.30 3.05
CA PRO A 342 -16.37 44.55 3.36
C PRO A 342 -16.16 45.36 4.65
N THR A 343 -14.98 45.25 5.26
CA THR A 343 -14.30 46.36 5.95
C THR A 343 -12.78 46.18 5.88
N ALA A 344 -12.11 47.31 5.65
CA ALA A 344 -10.66 47.49 5.57
C ALA A 344 -10.03 47.64 6.97
N ASP A 345 -8.74 47.33 7.09
CA ASP A 345 -7.71 48.30 7.49
C ASP A 345 -6.29 47.75 7.31
N GLU A 346 -5.36 48.68 7.03
CA GLU A 346 -4.01 48.54 6.51
C GLU A 346 -2.94 48.10 7.52
N LEU A 347 -1.81 47.56 7.03
CA LEU A 347 -0.46 48.18 7.08
C LEU A 347 0.68 47.15 6.97
N THR A 348 1.49 47.35 5.91
CA THR A 348 2.97 47.26 5.83
C THR A 348 3.74 45.92 5.87
N ALA A 349 4.40 45.69 4.72
CA ALA A 349 5.85 45.57 4.53
C ALA A 349 6.59 44.21 4.60
N ASN A 350 7.24 43.94 3.46
CA ASN A 350 8.57 43.34 3.24
C ASN A 350 8.84 41.88 3.61
N GLY A 351 9.32 41.12 2.61
CA GLY A 351 10.16 39.95 2.86
C GLY A 351 10.23 38.97 1.68
N HIS A 352 11.38 38.96 1.00
CA HIS A 352 11.78 38.02 -0.03
C HIS A 352 11.60 36.52 0.32
N LYS A 353 11.53 35.70 -0.75
CA LYS A 353 12.24 34.42 -1.00
C LYS A 353 11.29 33.31 -1.47
N GLU A 354 11.37 32.90 -2.74
CA GLU A 354 12.28 31.93 -3.37
C GLU A 354 11.49 30.68 -3.78
N HIS A 355 11.71 30.26 -5.02
CA HIS A 355 11.06 29.16 -5.69
C HIS A 355 11.42 27.81 -5.07
N ASN A 356 10.42 27.01 -4.70
CA ASN A 356 10.61 25.57 -4.47
C ASN A 356 9.93 24.75 -5.58
N LYS A 357 10.76 24.12 -6.41
CA LYS A 357 10.39 23.05 -7.35
C LYS A 357 10.17 21.75 -6.57
N PRO A 358 9.33 20.81 -7.06
CA PRO A 358 9.21 19.50 -6.46
C PRO A 358 10.47 18.67 -6.73
N THR A 359 11.21 18.34 -5.68
CA THR A 359 12.37 17.45 -5.68
C THR A 359 11.94 15.98 -5.58
N GLU A 360 12.57 15.13 -6.38
CA GLU A 360 12.61 13.67 -6.16
C GLU A 360 13.27 13.37 -4.80
N PRO A 361 12.92 12.25 -4.13
CA PRO A 361 13.52 11.90 -2.85
C PRO A 361 15.05 11.68 -2.98
N PRO A 362 15.90 12.22 -2.08
CA PRO A 362 17.36 12.30 -2.30
C PRO A 362 18.14 10.96 -2.18
N TRP A 363 17.49 9.87 -1.76
CA TRP A 363 18.16 8.60 -1.45
C TRP A 363 18.34 7.64 -2.63
N LEU A 364 17.99 8.08 -3.86
CA LEU A 364 18.36 7.39 -5.11
C LEU A 364 19.70 7.88 -5.71
N SER A 365 20.45 8.72 -4.97
CA SER A 365 21.81 9.10 -5.36
C SER A 365 22.78 7.95 -5.06
N ARG A 366 23.37 7.40 -6.13
CA ARG A 366 24.40 6.37 -6.09
C ARG A 366 25.56 6.83 -5.20
N SER A 367 25.72 6.23 -4.01
CA SER A 367 27.00 6.28 -3.32
C SER A 367 27.93 5.25 -3.95
N SER A 368 28.99 5.76 -4.57
CA SER A 368 30.13 4.99 -5.04
C SER A 368 30.96 4.55 -3.84
N SER A 369 30.90 3.27 -3.47
CA SER A 369 31.92 2.66 -2.61
C SER A 369 33.23 2.48 -3.39
N PRO A 370 34.40 2.70 -2.77
CA PRO A 370 35.69 2.52 -3.45
C PRO A 370 35.95 1.03 -3.74
N PRO A 371 36.70 0.71 -4.81
CA PRO A 371 36.99 -0.68 -5.17
C PRO A 371 37.88 -1.35 -4.12
N THR A 372 37.52 -2.56 -3.72
CA THR A 372 38.36 -3.44 -2.92
C THR A 372 39.57 -3.92 -3.76
N PRO A 373 40.80 -3.96 -3.20
CA PRO A 373 41.97 -4.43 -3.92
C PRO A 373 41.92 -5.96 -4.11
N PRO A 374 42.51 -6.51 -5.20
CA PRO A 374 42.49 -7.94 -5.47
C PRO A 374 43.48 -8.68 -4.56
N PHE A 375 43.04 -9.80 -3.96
CA PHE A 375 43.92 -10.71 -3.24
C PHE A 375 44.57 -11.73 -4.21
N PRO A 376 45.82 -12.19 -3.93
CA PRO A 376 46.61 -13.04 -4.82
C PRO A 376 46.16 -14.51 -4.80
N PRO A 377 46.55 -15.32 -5.80
CA PRO A 377 46.03 -16.67 -5.98
C PRO A 377 46.66 -17.66 -4.99
N VAL A 378 45.83 -18.54 -4.42
CA VAL A 378 46.26 -19.67 -3.58
C VAL A 378 46.27 -20.95 -4.42
N GLN A 379 47.44 -21.61 -4.46
CA GLN A 379 47.66 -22.94 -5.04
C GLN A 379 47.26 -24.07 -4.06
N PRO A 380 47.04 -25.31 -4.54
CA PRO A 380 46.25 -26.31 -3.82
C PRO A 380 47.02 -27.14 -2.79
N ALA A 381 46.23 -27.78 -1.92
CA ALA A 381 46.59 -28.57 -0.76
C ALA A 381 47.48 -29.80 -1.02
N VAL A 382 48.26 -30.17 0.01
CA VAL A 382 48.90 -31.49 0.16
C VAL A 382 48.37 -32.16 1.42
N GLN A 383 47.99 -33.42 1.26
CA GLN A 383 47.48 -34.37 2.26
C GLN A 383 48.53 -34.73 3.33
N GLY A 384 48.07 -35.15 4.52
CA GLY A 384 48.93 -35.81 5.50
C GLY A 384 48.25 -36.27 6.79
N ASN A 385 47.76 -37.51 6.78
CA ASN A 385 47.72 -38.53 7.83
C ASN A 385 47.49 -38.20 9.33
N THR A 386 46.52 -38.94 9.89
CA THR A 386 46.36 -39.33 11.31
C THR A 386 47.51 -40.25 11.79
N PRO A 387 47.75 -40.43 13.12
CA PRO A 387 47.00 -41.43 13.90
C PRO A 387 46.79 -41.17 15.43
N HIS A 388 45.69 -41.75 15.92
CA HIS A 388 45.36 -42.35 17.23
C HIS A 388 46.14 -42.08 18.54
N ARG A 389 45.37 -41.77 19.60
CA ARG A 389 45.34 -42.32 20.98
C ARG A 389 44.24 -41.53 21.74
N GLY A 390 43.34 -42.03 22.58
CA GLY A 390 43.17 -43.27 23.31
C GLY A 390 42.79 -42.92 24.78
N VAL A 391 41.59 -43.34 25.24
CA VAL A 391 41.21 -43.54 26.67
C VAL A 391 40.96 -42.23 27.46
N SER A 392 39.97 -41.99 28.34
CA SER A 392 39.08 -42.77 29.22
C SER A 392 37.92 -41.88 29.73
N VAL A 393 36.78 -42.49 30.04
CA VAL A 393 35.70 -41.96 30.89
C VAL A 393 36.04 -42.23 32.37
N PRO A 394 35.54 -41.44 33.34
CA PRO A 394 34.66 -42.06 34.33
C PRO A 394 33.41 -41.24 34.70
N ASN A 395 32.42 -42.01 35.17
CA ASN A 395 31.06 -41.70 35.60
C ASN A 395 30.92 -40.88 36.89
N GLY A 396 29.77 -40.21 37.00
CA GLY A 396 28.92 -40.14 38.20
C GLY A 396 29.16 -38.96 39.14
N ARG A 397 28.21 -38.44 39.92
CA ARG A 397 26.79 -38.74 40.18
C ARG A 397 26.32 -37.69 41.24
N VAL A 398 24.99 -37.47 41.34
CA VAL A 398 24.22 -37.02 42.53
C VAL A 398 23.93 -35.52 42.72
N MET A 399 22.66 -35.32 43.11
CA MET A 399 21.87 -34.14 43.49
C MET A 399 22.42 -33.33 44.66
N ASP A 400 22.01 -32.06 44.76
CA ASP A 400 21.08 -31.60 45.83
C ASP A 400 20.65 -30.14 45.64
N GLN A 401 19.35 -29.89 45.88
CA GLN A 401 18.83 -28.58 46.30
C GLN A 401 19.11 -28.38 47.80
N PRO A 402 19.06 -27.13 48.30
CA PRO A 402 17.93 -26.84 49.20
C PRO A 402 17.38 -25.38 49.18
N THR A 403 16.05 -25.30 49.23
CA THR A 403 15.13 -24.47 50.05
C THR A 403 15.47 -23.05 50.54
N ASP A 404 14.47 -22.17 50.39
CA ASP A 404 14.19 -20.91 51.12
C ASP A 404 14.36 -20.96 52.65
N PRO A 405 14.49 -19.78 53.28
CA PRO A 405 13.57 -19.45 54.37
C PRO A 405 12.99 -18.02 54.33
N ALA A 406 11.87 -17.88 55.04
CA ALA A 406 11.00 -16.72 55.12
C ALA A 406 11.49 -15.54 56.02
N SER A 407 10.91 -14.36 55.73
CA SER A 407 10.51 -13.27 56.63
C SER A 407 11.51 -12.62 57.59
N SER A 408 11.76 -11.31 57.42
CA SER A 408 11.54 -10.30 58.47
C SER A 408 11.60 -8.86 57.94
N SER A 409 10.78 -8.03 58.57
CA SER A 409 10.58 -6.58 58.46
C SER A 409 11.81 -5.72 58.73
N HIS A 410 12.00 -4.62 57.98
CA HIS A 410 11.93 -3.23 58.49
C HIS A 410 12.47 -2.17 57.50
N LEU A 411 11.76 -1.03 57.48
CA LEU A 411 12.22 0.35 57.26
C LEU A 411 12.51 0.82 55.82
N ALA A 412 11.56 1.59 55.31
CA ALA A 412 11.68 2.51 54.18
C ALA A 412 12.61 3.70 54.47
N PRO A 413 13.09 4.38 53.42
CA PRO A 413 13.08 5.85 53.45
C PRO A 413 12.46 6.49 52.20
N SER A 414 11.58 7.46 52.49
CA SER A 414 11.32 8.72 51.77
C SER A 414 11.07 8.68 50.25
N CYS A 415 9.77 8.66 49.94
CA CYS A 415 9.18 9.04 48.67
C CYS A 415 9.36 10.55 48.41
N LEU A 416 10.00 10.89 47.29
CA LEU A 416 9.99 12.24 46.73
C LEU A 416 8.64 12.46 46.02
N VAL A 417 7.88 13.43 46.53
CA VAL A 417 6.58 13.86 46.04
C VAL A 417 6.73 14.49 44.65
N LEU A 418 6.15 13.86 43.62
CA LEU A 418 5.85 14.51 42.34
C LEU A 418 4.46 15.18 42.42
N PRO A 419 4.27 16.38 41.85
CA PRO A 419 3.04 17.13 42.01
C PRO A 419 1.85 16.51 41.28
N ASN A 420 0.72 16.47 41.99
CA ASN A 420 -0.63 16.10 41.56
C ASN A 420 -0.95 16.44 40.09
N VAL A 421 -1.05 15.42 39.24
CA VAL A 421 -1.99 15.47 38.10
C VAL A 421 -3.32 14.98 38.64
N SER A 422 -4.24 15.93 38.86
CA SER A 422 -5.61 15.66 39.25
C SER A 422 -6.25 14.66 38.29
N ARG A 423 -6.72 13.54 38.85
CA ARG A 423 -7.69 12.65 38.20
C ARG A 423 -8.99 13.43 38.02
N SER A 424 -9.17 14.11 36.89
CA SER A 424 -10.49 14.58 36.47
C SER A 424 -11.25 13.42 35.81
N SER A 425 -11.76 12.52 36.64
CA SER A 425 -12.80 11.58 36.26
C SER A 425 -14.15 12.31 36.20
N SER A 426 -14.35 13.14 35.18
CA SER A 426 -15.66 13.72 34.86
C SER A 426 -15.60 14.33 33.46
N LEU A 427 -16.02 13.52 32.48
CA LEU A 427 -16.72 13.85 31.23
C LEU A 427 -16.57 12.63 30.30
N LEU A 428 -17.04 11.47 30.78
CA LEU A 428 -17.39 10.34 29.92
C LEU A 428 -18.60 10.77 29.10
N ASN A 429 -18.33 11.35 27.94
CA ASN A 429 -19.33 11.64 26.93
C ASN A 429 -19.87 10.29 26.42
N ARG A 430 -21.03 9.88 26.92
CA ARG A 430 -21.78 8.73 26.42
C ARG A 430 -22.25 9.04 25.00
N GLY A 431 -21.85 8.23 24.02
CA GLY A 431 -22.59 8.10 22.75
C GLY A 431 -21.80 7.99 21.46
N SER A 432 -20.46 8.08 21.47
CA SER A 432 -19.66 7.88 20.25
C SER A 432 -18.74 6.68 20.43
N PRO A 433 -18.80 5.62 19.59
CA PRO A 433 -17.79 4.58 19.65
C PRO A 433 -16.44 5.22 19.32
N VAL A 434 -15.49 5.15 20.27
CA VAL A 434 -14.10 5.54 20.02
C VAL A 434 -13.65 4.85 18.73
N PRO A 435 -13.06 5.56 17.76
CA PRO A 435 -12.62 4.93 16.52
C PRO A 435 -11.71 3.76 16.88
N LYS A 436 -12.08 2.55 16.43
CA LYS A 436 -11.27 1.36 16.66
C LYS A 436 -9.85 1.64 16.13
N PHE A 437 -8.85 1.38 16.95
CA PHE A 437 -7.44 1.39 16.53
C PHE A 437 -6.96 -0.05 16.61
N ILE A 438 -6.44 -0.54 15.49
CA ILE A 438 -6.07 -1.96 15.37
C ILE A 438 -4.57 -2.11 15.63
N VAL A 439 -4.19 -3.11 16.41
CA VAL A 439 -2.78 -3.47 16.62
C VAL A 439 -2.55 -4.89 16.10
N TRP A 440 -1.73 -5.03 15.08
CA TRP A 440 -1.35 -6.33 14.50
C TRP A 440 0.06 -6.68 14.89
N THR A 441 0.24 -7.93 15.29
CA THR A 441 1.55 -8.51 15.57
C THR A 441 1.71 -9.82 14.83
N SER A 442 2.95 -10.32 14.78
CA SER A 442 3.17 -11.73 14.46
C SER A 442 2.77 -12.63 15.62
N MET A 443 2.95 -13.95 15.48
CA MET A 443 2.80 -14.89 16.60
C MET A 443 4.11 -15.15 17.36
N LEU A 444 5.20 -14.44 17.04
CA LEU A 444 6.50 -14.60 17.70
C LEU A 444 6.59 -13.70 18.96
N LYS A 445 7.19 -14.23 20.03
CA LYS A 445 7.21 -13.64 21.38
C LYS A 445 7.62 -12.19 21.38
N ARG A 446 8.77 -11.86 20.78
CA ARG A 446 9.27 -10.49 20.66
C ARG A 446 8.24 -9.48 20.13
N THR A 447 7.38 -9.86 19.17
CA THR A 447 6.34 -8.92 18.68
C THR A 447 5.16 -8.79 19.64
N MET A 448 4.82 -9.87 20.36
CA MET A 448 3.73 -9.88 21.34
C MET A 448 4.14 -9.09 22.58
N GLU A 449 5.34 -9.32 23.10
CA GLU A 449 5.94 -8.57 24.21
C GLU A 449 6.07 -7.08 23.88
N THR A 450 6.36 -6.73 22.61
CA THR A 450 6.45 -5.31 22.20
C THR A 450 5.12 -4.56 22.34
N VAL A 451 3.97 -5.26 22.33
CA VAL A 451 2.65 -4.63 22.43
C VAL A 451 1.93 -4.90 23.76
N GLU A 452 2.60 -5.50 24.75
CA GLU A 452 1.98 -5.82 26.04
C GLU A 452 1.46 -4.58 26.79
N GLY A 453 2.06 -3.41 26.57
CA GLY A 453 1.62 -2.16 27.17
C GLY A 453 0.30 -1.60 26.62
N PHE A 454 -0.21 -2.11 25.49
CA PHE A 454 -1.44 -1.59 24.88
C PHE A 454 -2.69 -2.14 25.59
N ASP A 455 -3.59 -1.24 26.02
CA ASP A 455 -4.85 -1.62 26.66
C ASP A 455 -5.81 -2.31 25.67
N PRO A 456 -6.19 -3.58 25.88
CA PRO A 456 -7.09 -4.32 24.98
C PRO A 456 -8.52 -3.77 24.94
N VAL A 457 -8.91 -2.89 25.88
CA VAL A 457 -10.18 -2.17 25.83
C VAL A 457 -10.14 -1.05 24.79
N LEU A 458 -8.98 -0.41 24.62
CA LEU A 458 -8.80 0.73 23.71
C LEU A 458 -8.27 0.34 22.34
N TYR A 459 -7.61 -0.82 22.24
CA TYR A 459 -6.92 -1.31 21.06
C TYR A 459 -7.39 -2.72 20.68
N ASP A 460 -7.74 -2.92 19.40
CA ASP A 460 -8.10 -4.23 18.86
C ASP A 460 -6.81 -4.99 18.49
N ILE A 461 -6.25 -5.72 19.46
CA ILE A 461 -4.98 -6.44 19.32
C ILE A 461 -5.21 -7.81 18.67
N LYS A 462 -4.47 -8.10 17.58
CA LYS A 462 -4.52 -9.37 16.85
C LYS A 462 -3.13 -9.91 16.58
N HIS A 463 -2.95 -11.20 16.89
CA HIS A 463 -1.73 -11.95 16.60
C HIS A 463 -1.94 -12.76 15.31
N ILE A 464 -1.12 -12.50 14.29
CA ILE A 464 -1.35 -12.98 12.93
C ILE A 464 -0.14 -13.76 12.44
N ARG A 465 -0.31 -15.06 12.19
CA ARG A 465 0.78 -15.94 11.72
C ARG A 465 1.42 -15.47 10.41
N ALA A 466 0.61 -14.89 9.50
CA ALA A 466 1.10 -14.34 8.25
C ALA A 466 2.02 -13.11 8.42
N LEU A 467 2.16 -12.56 9.63
CA LEU A 467 3.15 -11.53 9.97
C LEU A 467 4.43 -12.09 10.61
N ASN A 468 4.58 -13.42 10.75
CA ASN A 468 5.84 -14.03 11.20
C ASN A 468 6.98 -13.68 10.24
N GLU A 469 8.20 -13.60 10.78
CA GLU A 469 9.42 -13.36 10.01
C GLU A 469 9.57 -14.39 8.89
N ILE A 470 10.35 -14.03 7.86
CA ILE A 470 10.78 -14.99 6.85
C ILE A 470 11.41 -16.20 7.52
N TYR A 471 10.89 -17.40 7.24
CA TYR A 471 11.39 -18.62 7.84
C TYR A 471 12.65 -19.11 7.12
N ALA A 472 13.76 -19.20 7.84
CA ALA A 472 15.07 -19.55 7.31
C ALA A 472 15.34 -21.07 7.23
N GLY A 473 14.33 -21.90 7.48
CA GLY A 473 14.43 -23.36 7.35
C GLY A 473 15.58 -23.95 8.16
N SER A 474 16.48 -24.68 7.50
CA SER A 474 17.66 -25.27 8.13
C SER A 474 18.66 -24.25 8.68
N CYS A 475 18.54 -22.97 8.32
CA CYS A 475 19.38 -21.88 8.83
C CYS A 475 18.75 -21.12 10.01
N GLU A 476 17.60 -21.56 10.52
CA GLU A 476 16.98 -20.96 11.71
C GLU A 476 17.90 -21.00 12.93
N GLY A 477 17.94 -19.90 13.68
CA GLY A 477 18.75 -19.75 14.87
C GLY A 477 20.25 -19.60 14.60
N MET A 478 20.71 -19.58 13.35
CA MET A 478 22.13 -19.39 13.02
C MET A 478 22.50 -17.92 12.86
N THR A 479 23.77 -17.59 13.08
CA THR A 479 24.35 -16.31 12.64
C THR A 479 24.69 -16.37 11.16
N TYR A 480 24.81 -15.22 10.49
CA TYR A 480 25.25 -15.20 9.09
C TYR A 480 26.66 -15.79 8.89
N LYS A 481 27.54 -15.67 9.90
CA LYS A 481 28.87 -16.28 9.87
C LYS A 481 28.78 -17.80 9.90
N GLU A 482 27.98 -18.37 10.80
CA GLU A 482 27.72 -19.82 10.86
C GLU A 482 27.11 -20.33 9.53
N ILE A 483 26.20 -19.58 8.91
CA ILE A 483 25.63 -19.95 7.60
C ILE A 483 26.70 -19.94 6.51
N GLN A 484 27.59 -18.94 6.50
CA GLN A 484 28.67 -18.88 5.52
C GLN A 484 29.67 -20.04 5.68
N GLU A 485 29.93 -20.47 6.91
CA GLU A 485 30.84 -21.57 7.23
C GLU A 485 30.22 -22.95 6.93
N HIS A 486 28.96 -23.17 7.33
CA HIS A 486 28.30 -24.47 7.19
C HIS A 486 27.58 -24.66 5.84
N PHE A 487 27.09 -23.58 5.23
CA PHE A 487 26.34 -23.60 3.97
C PHE A 487 26.86 -22.53 2.98
N PRO A 488 28.14 -22.56 2.57
CA PRO A 488 28.75 -21.52 1.73
C PRO A 488 28.06 -21.34 0.37
N GLN A 489 27.57 -22.43 -0.23
CA GLN A 489 26.84 -22.38 -1.50
C GLN A 489 25.50 -21.65 -1.36
N GLU A 490 24.76 -21.92 -0.28
CA GLU A 490 23.48 -21.27 0.02
C GLU A 490 23.67 -19.78 0.34
N PHE A 491 24.74 -19.45 1.09
CA PHE A 491 25.11 -18.07 1.38
C PHE A 491 25.40 -17.28 0.09
N ALA A 492 26.14 -17.88 -0.86
CA ALA A 492 26.42 -17.27 -2.16
C ALA A 492 25.16 -17.15 -3.04
N ALA A 493 24.33 -18.19 -3.10
CA ALA A 493 23.08 -18.20 -3.85
C ALA A 493 22.12 -17.09 -3.38
N ARG A 494 22.01 -16.91 -2.05
CA ARG A 494 21.19 -15.84 -1.46
C ARG A 494 21.71 -14.45 -1.81
N GLN A 495 23.02 -14.24 -1.87
CA GLN A 495 23.58 -12.95 -2.28
C GLN A 495 23.30 -12.66 -3.75
N ALA A 496 23.41 -13.66 -4.61
CA ALA A 496 23.17 -13.53 -6.05
C ALA A 496 21.71 -13.19 -6.38
N ASN A 497 20.74 -13.81 -5.70
CA ASN A 497 19.32 -13.61 -5.98
C ASN A 497 18.45 -13.61 -4.71
N LYS A 498 18.62 -12.59 -3.88
CA LYS A 498 17.94 -12.49 -2.58
C LYS A 498 16.40 -12.52 -2.65
N LEU A 499 15.80 -12.08 -3.75
CA LEU A 499 14.33 -12.04 -3.90
C LEU A 499 13.74 -13.44 -4.05
N TYR A 500 14.32 -14.26 -4.93
CA TYR A 500 13.80 -15.58 -5.28
C TYR A 500 14.53 -16.75 -4.60
N TYR A 501 15.69 -16.49 -3.99
CA TYR A 501 16.36 -17.48 -3.15
C TYR A 501 15.43 -17.91 -2.01
N ARG A 502 15.20 -19.22 -1.92
CA ARG A 502 14.41 -19.86 -0.88
C ARG A 502 15.36 -20.60 0.05
N TYR A 503 15.28 -20.34 1.35
CA TYR A 503 16.12 -21.05 2.31
C TYR A 503 15.89 -22.58 2.24
N PRO A 504 16.95 -23.39 2.42
CA PRO A 504 16.84 -24.84 2.42
C PRO A 504 16.11 -25.34 3.67
N GLY A 505 15.61 -26.58 3.61
CA GLY A 505 14.91 -27.23 4.71
C GLY A 505 13.37 -27.14 4.61
N MET A 506 12.69 -27.92 5.45
CA MET A 506 11.24 -27.97 5.47
C MET A 506 10.65 -26.60 5.84
N GLY A 507 9.82 -26.04 4.96
CA GLY A 507 9.12 -24.79 5.20
C GLY A 507 9.92 -23.51 4.94
N GLY A 508 11.18 -23.61 4.47
CA GLY A 508 11.99 -22.44 4.13
C GLY A 508 11.32 -21.51 3.12
N GLU A 509 11.47 -20.21 3.32
CA GLU A 509 10.83 -19.16 2.55
C GLU A 509 11.84 -18.32 1.75
N SER A 510 11.38 -17.81 0.61
CA SER A 510 11.97 -16.69 -0.12
C SER A 510 11.20 -15.40 0.16
N TYR A 511 11.72 -14.25 -0.27
CA TYR A 511 10.94 -13.01 -0.25
C TYR A 511 9.70 -13.08 -1.16
N ALA A 512 9.76 -13.85 -2.25
CA ALA A 512 8.59 -14.09 -3.11
C ALA A 512 7.48 -14.86 -2.36
N ASP A 513 7.85 -15.84 -1.53
CA ASP A 513 6.89 -16.56 -0.69
C ASP A 513 6.29 -15.65 0.39
N VAL A 514 7.09 -14.77 0.97
CA VAL A 514 6.62 -13.75 1.92
C VAL A 514 5.60 -12.81 1.27
N ILE A 515 5.87 -12.34 0.05
CA ILE A 515 4.93 -11.52 -0.74
C ILE A 515 3.60 -12.27 -0.89
N GLN A 516 3.64 -13.53 -1.34
CA GLN A 516 2.43 -14.33 -1.52
C GLN A 516 1.66 -14.53 -0.20
N ARG A 517 2.37 -14.81 0.90
CA ARG A 517 1.79 -14.97 2.25
C ARG A 517 1.16 -13.68 2.78
N LEU A 518 1.67 -12.51 2.38
CA LEU A 518 1.15 -11.21 2.80
C LEU A 518 -0.12 -10.78 2.06
N HIS A 519 -0.47 -11.42 0.96
CA HIS A 519 -1.54 -10.97 0.06
C HIS A 519 -2.88 -10.76 0.78
N PRO A 520 -3.37 -11.69 1.61
CA PRO A 520 -4.63 -11.48 2.35
C PRO A 520 -4.56 -10.27 3.30
N LEU A 521 -3.39 -10.00 3.89
CA LEU A 521 -3.22 -8.88 4.83
C LEU A 521 -3.16 -7.54 4.13
N ILE A 522 -2.56 -7.47 2.94
CA ILE A 522 -2.58 -6.26 2.11
C ILE A 522 -4.02 -5.88 1.75
N VAL A 523 -4.83 -6.86 1.35
CA VAL A 523 -6.25 -6.64 1.04
C VAL A 523 -7.01 -6.16 2.28
N GLU A 524 -6.81 -6.81 3.41
CA GLU A 524 -7.45 -6.44 4.68
C GLU A 524 -7.06 -5.02 5.13
N LEU A 525 -5.79 -4.65 4.92
CA LEU A 525 -5.26 -3.32 5.27
C LEU A 525 -5.80 -2.23 4.33
N GLU A 526 -6.04 -2.54 3.06
CA GLU A 526 -6.70 -1.64 2.11
C GLU A 526 -8.20 -1.48 2.40
N ARG A 527 -8.84 -2.55 2.91
CA ARG A 527 -10.26 -2.60 3.33
C ARG A 527 -10.53 -1.89 4.64
N THR A 528 -9.58 -1.92 5.56
CA THR A 528 -9.68 -1.28 6.87
C THR A 528 -9.82 0.24 6.73
N THR A 529 -10.83 0.81 7.39
CA THR A 529 -11.07 2.27 7.45
C THR A 529 -10.42 2.93 8.67
N HIS A 530 -10.01 2.11 9.63
CA HIS A 530 -9.40 2.49 10.89
C HIS A 530 -7.88 2.66 10.80
N SER A 531 -7.30 3.44 11.70
CA SER A 531 -5.84 3.45 11.88
C SER A 531 -5.35 2.13 12.45
N ALA A 532 -4.13 1.73 12.07
CA ALA A 532 -3.54 0.47 12.48
C ALA A 532 -2.05 0.64 12.84
N LEU A 533 -1.59 -0.12 13.84
CA LEU A 533 -0.17 -0.37 14.12
C LEU A 533 0.16 -1.81 13.76
N ILE A 534 1.25 -2.01 13.03
CA ILE A 534 1.78 -3.33 12.65
C ILE A 534 3.18 -3.47 13.24
N VAL A 535 3.32 -4.34 14.24
CA VAL A 535 4.61 -4.71 14.85
C VAL A 535 5.04 -6.05 14.29
N THR A 536 6.12 -6.06 13.52
CA THR A 536 6.58 -7.26 12.80
C THR A 536 8.10 -7.35 12.78
N HIS A 537 8.68 -7.92 11.72
CA HIS A 537 10.10 -8.28 11.63
C HIS A 537 10.76 -7.62 10.42
N ASN A 538 12.06 -7.86 10.24
CA ASN A 538 12.86 -7.16 9.24
C ASN A 538 12.38 -7.42 7.80
N ALA A 539 12.25 -8.68 7.38
CA ALA A 539 11.80 -8.98 6.01
C ALA A 539 10.36 -8.53 5.77
N MET A 540 9.53 -8.63 6.80
CA MET A 540 8.12 -8.25 6.77
C MET A 540 7.93 -6.73 6.65
N THR A 541 8.66 -5.94 7.46
CA THR A 541 8.63 -4.47 7.38
C THR A 541 9.09 -3.98 6.00
N ARG A 542 10.16 -4.57 5.43
CA ARG A 542 10.58 -4.28 4.05
C ARG A 542 9.45 -4.51 3.06
N THR A 543 8.79 -5.66 3.15
CA THR A 543 7.74 -6.07 2.21
C THR A 543 6.50 -5.18 2.31
N LEU A 544 6.06 -4.85 3.52
CA LEU A 544 4.94 -3.94 3.75
C LEU A 544 5.26 -2.52 3.27
N LEU A 545 6.44 -1.99 3.59
CA LEU A 545 6.86 -0.66 3.15
C LEU A 545 6.99 -0.60 1.63
N ALA A 546 7.54 -1.64 1.00
CA ALA A 546 7.66 -1.68 -0.46
C ALA A 546 6.29 -1.62 -1.15
N TYR A 547 5.30 -2.38 -0.66
CA TYR A 547 3.92 -2.26 -1.13
C TYR A 547 3.39 -0.84 -0.92
N MET A 548 3.54 -0.28 0.28
CA MET A 548 2.92 1.00 0.63
C MET A 548 3.54 2.18 -0.12
N LEU A 549 4.83 2.11 -0.40
CA LEU A 549 5.60 3.18 -1.04
C LEU A 549 5.75 3.01 -2.56
N ASP A 550 5.13 1.97 -3.15
CA ASP A 550 5.28 1.61 -4.58
C ASP A 550 6.76 1.40 -4.97
N ILE A 551 7.56 0.80 -4.06
CA ILE A 551 8.97 0.47 -4.31
C ILE A 551 9.03 -0.86 -5.08
N PRO A 552 9.84 -0.94 -6.16
CA PRO A 552 10.03 -2.20 -6.90
C PRO A 552 10.49 -3.35 -6.01
N THR A 553 9.95 -4.55 -6.24
CA THR A 553 10.31 -5.77 -5.48
C THR A 553 11.80 -6.12 -5.60
N THR A 554 12.45 -5.70 -6.69
CA THR A 554 13.90 -5.84 -6.92
C THR A 554 14.75 -5.00 -5.96
N GLU A 555 14.23 -3.87 -5.49
CA GLU A 555 14.91 -2.96 -4.56
C GLU A 555 14.54 -3.23 -3.10
N MET A 556 13.34 -3.76 -2.86
CA MET A 556 12.79 -4.08 -1.54
C MET A 556 13.77 -4.81 -0.60
N THR A 557 14.49 -5.82 -1.11
CA THR A 557 15.37 -6.67 -0.29
C THR A 557 16.60 -5.95 0.27
N ARG A 558 16.89 -4.74 -0.24
CA ARG A 558 18.01 -3.88 0.15
C ARG A 558 17.60 -2.73 1.08
N MET A 559 16.29 -2.51 1.25
CA MET A 559 15.78 -1.44 2.11
C MET A 559 16.32 -1.57 3.54
N GLU A 560 16.73 -0.45 4.13
CA GLU A 560 17.12 -0.41 5.53
C GLU A 560 15.90 -0.14 6.41
N VAL A 561 15.64 -1.06 7.33
CA VAL A 561 14.56 -0.96 8.31
C VAL A 561 15.13 -1.22 9.71
N PRO A 562 15.80 -0.21 10.30
CA PRO A 562 16.46 -0.35 11.59
C PRO A 562 15.48 -0.73 12.72
N LEU A 563 16.04 -1.28 13.80
CA LEU A 563 15.29 -1.45 15.05
C LEU A 563 14.92 -0.08 15.62
N HIS A 564 13.88 -0.09 16.44
CA HIS A 564 13.41 1.08 17.18
C HIS A 564 13.01 2.29 16.31
N THR A 565 12.60 2.00 15.08
CA THR A 565 12.09 2.96 14.12
C THR A 565 10.62 2.69 13.83
N VAL A 566 9.80 3.73 13.77
CA VAL A 566 8.39 3.67 13.43
C VAL A 566 8.12 4.45 12.14
N TYR A 567 7.39 3.84 11.22
CA TYR A 567 6.99 4.45 9.96
C TYR A 567 5.49 4.76 10.00
N CYS A 568 5.12 6.03 9.85
CA CYS A 568 3.74 6.48 9.74
C CYS A 568 3.38 6.69 8.27
N LEU A 569 2.45 5.90 7.76
CA LEU A 569 1.95 6.00 6.40
C LEU A 569 0.54 6.59 6.41
N GLU A 570 0.36 7.70 5.70
CA GLU A 570 -0.95 8.29 5.46
C GLU A 570 -1.32 8.16 3.97
N PRO A 571 -2.41 7.43 3.64
CA PRO A 571 -2.88 7.36 2.25
C PRO A 571 -3.28 8.74 1.72
N LYS A 572 -2.67 9.16 0.60
CA LYS A 572 -3.00 10.39 -0.13
C LYS A 572 -3.48 10.05 -1.56
N PRO A 573 -4.07 11.01 -2.29
CA PRO A 573 -4.55 10.77 -3.64
C PRO A 573 -3.48 10.31 -4.66
N PHE A 574 -2.20 10.58 -4.40
CA PHE A 574 -1.11 10.34 -5.34
C PHE A 574 -0.07 9.31 -4.90
N GLY A 575 -0.28 8.68 -3.76
CA GLY A 575 0.67 7.79 -3.09
C GLY A 575 0.45 7.87 -1.58
N ASN A 576 1.31 7.22 -0.81
CA ASN A 576 1.29 7.35 0.65
C ASN A 576 2.33 8.39 1.06
N GLU A 577 1.98 9.29 1.96
CA GLU A 577 2.94 10.12 2.68
C GLU A 577 3.57 9.25 3.78
N CYS A 578 4.90 9.29 3.92
CA CYS A 578 5.62 8.52 4.92
C CYS A 578 6.40 9.46 5.83
N ARG A 579 6.18 9.34 7.14
CA ARG A 579 7.00 9.98 8.17
C ARG A 579 7.74 8.92 8.97
N LYS A 580 9.04 9.08 9.16
CA LYS A 580 9.89 8.14 9.89
C LYS A 580 10.21 8.72 11.26
N TYR A 581 10.06 7.92 12.30
CA TYR A 581 10.38 8.31 13.67
C TYR A 581 11.41 7.34 14.24
N GLN A 582 12.47 7.87 14.84
CA GLN A 582 13.51 7.07 15.49
C GLN A 582 13.44 7.27 17.00
N PHE A 583 13.47 6.18 17.75
CA PHE A 583 13.58 6.22 19.19
C PHE A 583 15.02 6.54 19.61
N SER A 584 15.16 7.47 20.56
CA SER A 584 16.43 7.76 21.24
C SER A 584 16.40 7.23 22.67
N PHE A 585 17.36 6.37 22.99
CA PHE A 585 17.56 5.87 24.36
C PHE A 585 18.06 6.96 25.31
N GLU A 586 18.77 7.97 24.80
CA GLU A 586 19.29 9.07 25.62
C GLU A 586 18.15 9.96 26.13
N THR A 587 17.16 10.25 25.27
CA THR A 587 16.05 11.13 25.63
C THR A 587 14.79 10.38 26.05
N GLY A 588 14.72 9.06 25.82
CA GLY A 588 13.50 8.26 26.01
C GLY A 588 12.34 8.67 25.10
N GLN A 589 12.61 9.29 23.95
CA GLN A 589 11.60 9.88 23.07
C GLN A 589 11.82 9.53 21.59
N PHE A 590 10.74 9.61 20.82
CA PHE A 590 10.78 9.49 19.36
C PHE A 590 10.98 10.84 18.70
N HIS A 591 11.90 10.89 17.75
CA HIS A 591 12.19 12.08 16.94
C HIS A 591 11.85 11.81 15.48
N LEU A 592 11.26 12.80 14.81
CA LEU A 592 11.04 12.72 13.36
C LEU A 592 12.39 12.74 12.65
N VAL A 593 12.57 11.83 11.70
CA VAL A 593 13.77 11.72 10.86
C VAL A 593 13.36 11.96 9.42
N ASP A 594 14.13 12.79 8.72
CA ASP A 594 13.93 13.13 7.31
C ASP A 594 14.25 11.97 6.35
#